data_AF-A0A814ZL11-F1
#
_entry.id   AF-A0A814ZL11-F1
#
_cell.length_a   1.000
_cell.length_b   1.000
_cell.length_c   1.000
_cell.angle_alpha   90.00
_cell.angle_beta   90.00
_cell.angle_gamma   90.00
#
_symmetry.space_group_name_H-M   'P 1'
#
loop_
_entity.id
_entity.type
_entity.pdbx_description
1 polymer ?
#
loop_
_entity_poly.entity_id
_entity_poly.type
_entity_poly.pdbx_seq_one_letter_code
_entity_poly.pdbx_strand_id
1 'polypeptide(L)'
;MTVLIGTDLGSANLNFGQVHSFAECSLLSTTLTTTVTPINTTMITTTPITNTTESSYVCGNMTVLIGTDLGSANLNFGQVHSFAECCTWCQSNSSCVSFTWDIPTGGGSISWCYLKNLILTPSSNPLVISAHY
;
A
#
# COMPACT_ATOMS: atom_id res chain seq x y z
N MET A 1 -10.64 -25.57 37.12
CA MET A 1 -9.41 -25.61 37.95
C MET A 1 -8.28 -25.22 37.02
N THR A 2 -7.77 -24.00 37.18
CA THR A 2 -6.81 -23.38 36.27
C THR A 2 -5.60 -22.98 37.09
N VAL A 3 -4.42 -23.45 36.70
CA VAL A 3 -3.07 -23.03 37.15
C VAL A 3 -2.16 -23.30 35.92
N LEU A 4 -1.72 -22.25 35.19
CA LEU A 4 -0.37 -21.63 35.20
C LEU A 4 0.74 -22.68 34.96
N ILE A 5 1.75 -22.52 34.08
CA ILE A 5 2.70 -21.41 33.88
C ILE A 5 3.49 -21.72 32.58
N GLY A 6 3.97 -20.69 31.87
CA GLY A 6 4.56 -20.80 30.53
C GLY A 6 6.06 -21.12 30.46
N THR A 7 6.62 -20.98 29.26
CA THR A 7 8.02 -20.61 29.02
C THR A 7 8.16 -19.95 27.65
N ASP A 8 8.83 -18.81 27.67
CA ASP A 8 9.38 -18.04 26.56
C ASP A 8 10.57 -18.79 25.91
N LEU A 9 10.83 -18.46 24.63
CA LEU A 9 12.13 -18.33 23.93
C LEU A 9 12.19 -19.00 22.55
N GLY A 10 11.98 -18.16 21.54
CA GLY A 10 12.90 -17.99 20.41
C GLY A 10 12.96 -19.09 19.34
N SER A 11 12.40 -18.79 18.17
CA SER A 11 13.17 -18.59 16.91
C SER A 11 12.22 -18.53 15.71
N ALA A 12 12.49 -17.60 14.80
CA ALA A 12 11.72 -17.29 13.61
C ALA A 12 11.58 -18.49 12.65
N ASN A 13 10.38 -18.66 12.08
CA ASN A 13 10.20 -19.32 10.80
C ASN A 13 9.05 -18.65 10.02
N LEU A 14 9.38 -18.12 8.85
CA LEU A 14 8.47 -17.49 7.90
C LEU A 14 7.57 -18.58 7.30
N ASN A 15 6.27 -18.54 7.57
CA ASN A 15 5.31 -19.36 6.83
C ASN A 15 4.45 -18.47 5.92
N PHE A 16 4.74 -18.53 4.64
CA PHE A 16 3.97 -17.93 3.56
C PHE A 16 2.81 -18.86 3.18
N GLY A 17 1.62 -18.28 3.05
CA GLY A 17 0.65 -18.71 2.04
C GLY A 17 -0.49 -19.59 2.51
N GLN A 18 -1.65 -18.97 2.76
CA GLN A 18 -2.94 -19.61 2.52
C GLN A 18 -3.68 -18.75 1.48
N VAL A 19 -3.49 -19.09 0.20
CA VAL A 19 -4.31 -18.62 -0.91
C VAL A 19 -5.30 -19.72 -1.27
N HIS A 20 -6.59 -19.44 -1.16
CA HIS A 20 -7.64 -20.33 -1.63
C HIS A 20 -7.80 -20.20 -3.15
N SER A 21 -7.77 -21.37 -3.79
CA SER A 21 -8.51 -21.74 -5.00
C SER A 21 -8.07 -21.12 -6.33
N PHE A 22 -7.24 -21.85 -7.07
CA PHE A 22 -7.17 -21.79 -8.52
C PHE A 22 -7.57 -23.13 -9.13
N ALA A 23 -8.27 -23.03 -10.26
CA ALA A 23 -8.86 -24.09 -11.03
C ALA A 23 -7.83 -25.11 -11.57
N GLU A 24 -8.36 -26.28 -11.91
CA GLU A 24 -7.66 -27.43 -12.50
C GLU A 24 -6.91 -27.06 -13.78
N CYS A 25 -5.68 -27.56 -13.95
CA CYS A 25 -5.13 -27.84 -15.27
C CYS A 25 -4.11 -28.99 -15.16
N SER A 26 -4.46 -30.11 -15.79
CA SER A 26 -3.73 -31.39 -15.77
C SER A 26 -2.29 -31.29 -16.25
N LEU A 27 -1.39 -31.95 -15.53
CA LEU A 27 0.03 -32.11 -15.86
C LEU A 27 0.20 -33.08 -17.05
N LEU A 28 0.69 -32.57 -18.19
CA LEU A 28 1.49 -33.37 -19.13
C LEU A 28 2.93 -32.91 -19.05
N SER A 29 3.81 -33.83 -18.65
CA SER A 29 5.26 -33.67 -18.69
C SER A 29 5.75 -33.64 -20.14
N THR A 30 6.40 -32.55 -20.54
CA THR A 30 7.21 -32.51 -21.75
C THR A 30 8.58 -31.95 -21.41
N THR A 31 9.59 -32.80 -21.46
CA THR A 31 11.00 -32.44 -21.35
C THR A 31 11.40 -31.63 -22.59
N LEU A 32 11.88 -30.40 -22.41
CA LEU A 32 12.51 -29.64 -23.49
C LEU A 32 13.99 -29.43 -23.18
N THR A 33 14.83 -30.07 -23.99
CA THR A 33 16.26 -29.78 -24.13
C THR A 33 16.40 -28.48 -24.89
N THR A 34 17.17 -27.51 -24.38
CA THR A 34 17.57 -26.35 -25.21
C THR A 34 18.99 -25.90 -24.89
N THR A 35 19.77 -25.91 -25.96
CA THR A 35 21.19 -25.59 -26.07
C THR A 35 21.44 -24.12 -25.76
N VAL A 36 22.41 -23.84 -24.90
CA VAL A 36 22.80 -22.48 -24.50
C VAL A 36 23.69 -21.88 -25.59
N THR A 37 23.30 -20.73 -26.15
CA THR A 37 24.19 -19.85 -26.90
C THR A 37 24.48 -18.59 -26.07
N PRO A 38 25.70 -18.02 -26.12
CA PRO A 38 26.02 -16.81 -25.37
C PRO A 38 25.43 -15.57 -26.06
N ILE A 39 24.59 -14.82 -25.33
CA ILE A 39 24.12 -13.49 -25.76
C ILE A 39 25.20 -12.46 -25.39
N ASN A 40 25.62 -11.74 -26.42
CA ASN A 40 26.55 -10.62 -26.39
C ASN A 40 25.97 -9.45 -25.59
N THR A 41 26.60 -9.12 -24.46
CA THR A 41 26.19 -8.06 -23.53
C THR A 41 26.28 -6.69 -24.19
N THR A 42 25.14 -6.12 -24.58
CA THR A 42 25.05 -4.70 -24.92
C THR A 42 24.59 -3.95 -23.68
N MET A 43 25.37 -2.96 -23.25
CA MET A 43 25.12 -2.18 -22.04
C MET A 43 23.73 -1.54 -22.09
N ILE A 44 22.87 -1.93 -21.15
CA ILE A 44 21.58 -1.30 -20.91
C ILE A 44 21.87 0.02 -20.19
N THR A 45 21.57 1.12 -20.86
CA THR A 45 21.45 2.46 -20.25
C THR A 45 20.39 2.39 -19.16
N THR A 46 20.82 2.42 -17.90
CA THR A 46 19.94 2.46 -16.73
C THR A 46 19.19 3.79 -16.70
N THR A 47 17.93 3.78 -17.11
CA THR A 47 16.94 4.73 -16.61
C THR A 47 16.77 4.51 -15.09
N PRO A 48 16.53 5.57 -14.30
CA PRO A 48 16.32 5.42 -12.87
C PRO A 48 15.11 4.52 -12.63
N ILE A 49 15.34 3.52 -11.80
CA ILE A 49 14.36 2.54 -11.35
C ILE A 49 13.36 3.31 -10.47
N THR A 50 12.22 3.69 -11.02
CA THR A 50 11.03 4.01 -10.21
C THR A 50 10.54 2.70 -9.62
N ASN A 51 11.08 2.37 -8.45
CA ASN A 51 10.67 1.20 -7.68
C ASN A 51 9.16 1.23 -7.43
N THR A 52 8.55 0.13 -7.85
CA THR A 52 7.20 -0.35 -7.63
C THR A 52 6.58 0.08 -6.29
N THR A 53 5.80 1.17 -6.28
CA THR A 53 4.85 1.50 -5.20
C THR A 53 3.59 2.24 -5.69
N GLU A 54 3.25 2.16 -6.98
CA GLU A 54 2.07 2.87 -7.54
C GLU A 54 0.77 2.06 -7.46
N SER A 55 0.83 0.76 -7.17
CA SER A 55 -0.35 -0.11 -7.32
C SER A 55 -1.26 -0.22 -6.07
N SER A 56 -0.92 0.42 -4.95
CA SER A 56 -1.62 0.22 -3.67
C SER A 56 -2.50 1.40 -3.22
N TYR A 57 -2.41 2.56 -3.88
CA TYR A 57 -3.15 3.77 -3.51
C TYR A 57 -4.16 4.13 -4.59
N VAL A 58 -5.34 3.53 -4.51
CA VAL A 58 -6.46 3.79 -5.43
C VAL A 58 -7.68 4.19 -4.60
N CYS A 59 -8.35 5.28 -5.00
CA CYS A 59 -9.54 5.79 -4.32
C CYS A 59 -10.63 6.21 -5.33
N GLY A 60 -11.32 5.24 -5.93
CA GLY A 60 -12.40 5.51 -6.87
C GLY A 60 -11.97 6.44 -8.02
N ASN A 61 -12.69 7.54 -8.20
CA ASN A 61 -12.41 8.59 -9.18
C ASN A 61 -11.56 9.75 -8.64
N MET A 62 -10.99 9.64 -7.43
CA MET A 62 -10.13 10.67 -6.88
C MET A 62 -8.72 10.60 -7.48
N THR A 63 -8.14 11.77 -7.72
CA THR A 63 -6.72 11.92 -8.07
C THR A 63 -5.88 11.78 -6.81
N VAL A 64 -4.95 10.81 -6.84
CA VAL A 64 -4.04 10.50 -5.72
C VAL A 64 -2.73 11.27 -5.88
N LEU A 65 -2.25 11.88 -4.80
CA LEU A 65 -1.02 12.65 -4.72
C LEU A 65 -0.14 12.08 -3.60
N ILE A 66 0.99 11.47 -3.98
CA ILE A 66 1.97 10.94 -3.03
C ILE A 66 2.91 12.08 -2.61
N GLY A 67 3.24 12.15 -1.32
CA GLY A 67 4.19 13.12 -0.81
C GLY A 67 3.67 14.56 -0.81
N THR A 68 2.34 14.74 -0.89
CA THR A 68 1.70 16.05 -0.99
C THR A 68 0.60 16.16 0.05
N ASP A 69 0.67 17.18 0.91
CA ASP A 69 -0.44 17.58 1.78
C ASP A 69 -1.30 18.63 1.08
N LEU A 70 -2.59 18.34 0.97
CA LEU A 70 -3.57 19.31 0.49
C LEU A 70 -3.99 20.16 1.68
N GLY A 71 -3.33 21.30 1.90
CA GLY A 71 -3.63 22.18 3.02
C GLY A 71 -5.13 22.48 3.11
N SER A 72 -5.72 22.37 4.30
CA SER A 72 -7.12 22.76 4.58
C SER A 72 -7.41 22.66 6.07
N ALA A 73 -8.51 23.27 6.51
CA ALA A 73 -9.10 22.93 7.79
C ALA A 73 -9.67 21.50 7.70
N ASN A 74 -9.36 20.67 8.70
CA ASN A 74 -9.88 19.31 8.75
C ASN A 74 -11.38 19.37 9.07
N LEU A 75 -12.19 18.80 8.19
CA LEU A 75 -13.62 18.55 8.43
C LEU A 75 -13.79 17.56 9.58
N ASN A 76 -12.99 16.50 9.55
CA ASN A 76 -12.90 15.48 10.60
C ASN A 76 -11.52 14.81 10.53
N PHE A 77 -11.09 14.17 11.61
CA PHE A 77 -9.84 13.41 11.63
C PHE A 77 -9.92 12.22 12.58
N GLY A 78 -9.20 11.16 12.26
CA GLY A 78 -9.29 9.90 12.97
C GLY A 78 -8.17 8.93 12.58
N GLN A 79 -7.98 7.92 13.39
CA GLN A 79 -7.01 6.86 13.15
C GLN A 79 -7.62 5.75 12.29
N VAL A 80 -6.90 5.33 11.26
CA VAL A 80 -7.28 4.26 10.34
C VAL A 80 -6.08 3.35 10.07
N HIS A 81 -6.35 2.12 9.64
CA HIS A 81 -5.31 1.12 9.37
C HIS A 81 -4.72 1.23 7.96
N SER A 82 -5.39 1.93 7.05
CA SER A 82 -4.96 1.99 5.66
C SER A 82 -5.46 3.24 4.94
N PHE A 83 -4.78 3.56 3.82
CA PHE A 83 -5.25 4.56 2.87
C PHE A 83 -6.66 4.25 2.33
N ALA A 84 -6.95 2.98 2.04
CA ALA A 84 -8.25 2.55 1.52
C ALA A 84 -9.38 2.83 2.53
N GLU A 85 -9.12 2.66 3.82
CA GLU A 85 -10.08 3.00 4.89
C GLU A 85 -10.30 4.53 4.97
N CYS A 86 -9.24 5.32 4.85
CA CYS A 86 -9.35 6.78 4.77
C CYS A 86 -10.18 7.22 3.55
N CYS A 87 -9.99 6.56 2.40
CA CYS A 87 -10.77 6.76 1.19
C CYS A 87 -12.26 6.44 1.40
N THR A 88 -12.58 5.26 1.95
CA THR A 88 -13.97 4.88 2.26
C THR A 88 -14.61 5.87 3.22
N TRP A 89 -13.86 6.36 4.20
CA TRP A 89 -14.37 7.36 5.13
C TRP A 89 -14.68 8.68 4.43
N CYS A 90 -13.81 9.17 3.54
CA CYS A 90 -14.10 10.36 2.75
C CYS A 90 -15.32 10.16 1.84
N GLN A 91 -15.40 9.04 1.12
CA GLN A 91 -16.54 8.73 0.24
C GLN A 91 -17.89 8.62 0.99
N SER A 92 -17.85 8.21 2.26
CA SER A 92 -19.03 8.13 3.12
C SER A 92 -19.48 9.49 3.68
N ASN A 93 -18.65 10.54 3.55
CA ASN A 93 -18.96 11.89 3.98
C ASN A 93 -19.19 12.79 2.77
N SER A 94 -20.45 13.16 2.52
CA SER A 94 -20.82 14.00 1.36
C SER A 94 -20.16 15.38 1.33
N SER A 95 -19.66 15.86 2.47
CA SER A 95 -18.92 17.12 2.58
C SER A 95 -17.41 16.96 2.39
N CYS A 96 -16.90 15.74 2.23
CA CYS A 96 -15.49 15.47 1.98
C CYS A 96 -15.18 15.62 0.49
N VAL A 97 -14.25 16.51 0.14
CA VAL A 97 -13.79 16.72 -1.24
C VAL A 97 -12.36 16.22 -1.44
N SER A 98 -11.61 16.09 -0.34
CA SER A 98 -10.26 15.58 -0.32
C SER A 98 -9.94 15.01 1.05
N PHE A 99 -8.87 14.22 1.13
CA PHE A 99 -8.31 13.79 2.39
C PHE A 99 -6.79 13.70 2.30
N THR A 100 -6.16 13.67 3.47
CA THR A 100 -4.74 13.38 3.62
C THR A 100 -4.59 12.24 4.62
N TRP A 101 -3.83 11.22 4.24
CA TRP A 101 -3.49 10.08 5.10
C TRP A 101 -1.99 10.12 5.39
N ASP A 102 -1.65 10.10 6.68
CA ASP A 102 -0.26 9.98 7.10
C ASP A 102 0.24 8.57 6.80
N ILE A 103 1.44 8.43 6.25
CA ILE A 103 2.07 7.13 6.08
C ILE A 103 2.56 6.67 7.46
N PRO A 104 2.12 5.50 7.97
CA PRO A 104 2.56 5.03 9.27
C PRO A 104 4.09 4.86 9.29
N THR A 105 4.75 5.48 10.26
CA THR A 105 6.20 5.37 10.47
C THR A 105 6.50 4.48 11.67
N GLY A 106 7.69 3.88 11.71
CA GLY A 106 8.15 3.11 12.88
C GLY A 106 7.47 1.75 13.11
N GLY A 107 6.88 1.16 12.07
CA GLY A 107 6.28 -0.19 12.15
C GLY A 107 4.86 -0.22 12.75
N GLY A 108 4.25 0.94 12.99
CA GLY A 108 2.84 1.03 13.36
C GLY A 108 1.92 0.57 12.23
N SER A 109 0.75 0.03 12.59
CA SER A 109 -0.28 -0.40 11.63
C SER A 109 -1.49 0.55 11.58
N ILE A 110 -1.38 1.71 12.25
CA ILE A 110 -2.42 2.72 12.37
C ILE A 110 -1.79 4.08 12.06
N SER A 111 -2.51 4.91 11.30
CA SER A 111 -2.10 6.25 10.98
C SER A 111 -3.29 7.21 10.93
N TRP A 112 -3.01 8.51 10.91
CA TRP A 112 -4.06 9.53 10.87
C TRP A 112 -4.61 9.72 9.47
N CYS A 113 -5.93 9.88 9.41
CA CYS A 113 -6.70 10.28 8.25
C CYS A 113 -7.37 11.63 8.55
N TYR A 114 -7.14 12.60 7.69
CA TYR A 114 -7.69 13.94 7.80
C TYR A 114 -8.64 14.19 6.63
N LEU A 115 -9.94 14.21 6.90
CA LEU A 115 -10.97 14.54 5.91
C LEU A 115 -11.03 16.06 5.74
N LYS A 116 -11.18 16.51 4.51
CA LYS A 116 -11.15 17.94 4.16
C LYS A 116 -12.33 18.25 3.24
N ASN A 117 -12.95 19.41 3.44
CA ASN A 117 -14.09 19.87 2.64
C ASN A 117 -13.70 20.93 1.59
N LEU A 118 -12.42 21.30 1.56
CA LEU A 118 -11.83 22.26 0.65
C LEU A 118 -10.39 21.84 0.33
N ILE A 119 -9.90 22.21 -0.84
CA ILE A 119 -8.51 22.03 -1.25
C ILE A 119 -7.86 23.41 -1.26
N LEU A 120 -6.87 23.65 -0.39
CA LEU A 120 -6.05 24.86 -0.45
C LEU A 120 -4.71 24.56 -1.12
N THR A 121 -3.76 25.48 -0.96
CA THR A 121 -2.42 25.38 -1.53
C THR A 121 -1.74 24.07 -1.14
N PRO A 122 -1.39 23.21 -2.12
CA PRO A 122 -0.65 21.98 -1.86
C PRO A 122 0.73 22.30 -1.30
N SER A 123 1.23 21.44 -0.41
CA SER A 123 2.60 21.51 0.11
C SER A 123 3.27 20.14 0.04
N SER A 124 4.58 20.12 -0.17
CA SER A 124 5.35 18.88 -0.22
C SER A 124 5.58 18.33 1.18
N ASN A 125 5.11 17.12 1.45
CA ASN A 125 5.35 16.37 2.68
C ASN A 125 5.50 14.88 2.33
N PRO A 126 6.72 14.31 2.37
CA PRO A 126 6.96 12.94 1.91
C PRO A 126 6.29 11.85 2.78
N LEU A 127 5.78 12.21 3.96
CA LEU A 127 5.16 11.28 4.90
C LEU A 127 3.64 11.22 4.79
N VAL A 128 3.06 11.77 3.72
CA VAL A 128 1.61 11.76 3.52
C VAL A 128 1.23 11.34 2.10
N ILE A 129 0.00 10.88 1.97
CA ILE A 129 -0.66 10.61 0.69
C ILE A 129 -2.02 11.29 0.75
N SER A 130 -2.29 12.16 -0.22
CA SER A 130 -3.59 12.82 -0.34
C SER A 130 -4.38 12.29 -1.52
N ALA A 131 -5.70 12.39 -1.46
CA ALA A 131 -6.56 12.21 -2.64
C ALA A 131 -7.68 13.24 -2.66
N HIS A 132 -8.16 13.56 -3.86
CA HIS A 132 -9.21 14.55 -4.07
C HIS A 132 -10.01 14.27 -5.34
N TYR A 133 -11.26 14.74 -5.38
CA TYR A 133 -12.06 14.73 -6.61
C TYR A 133 -11.57 15.75 -7.64
#